data_AF-A0A951VYI3-F1
#
_entry.id   AF-A0A951VYI3-F1
#
_cell.length_a   1.000
_cell.length_b   1.000
_cell.length_c   1.000
_cell.angle_alpha   90.00
_cell.angle_beta   90.00
_cell.angle_gamma   90.00
#
_symmetry.space_group_name_H-M   'P 1'
#
loop_
_entity.id
_entity.type
_entity.pdbx_description
1 polymer ?
#
loop_
_entity_poly.entity_id
_entity_poly.type
_entity_poly.pdbx_seq_one_letter_code
_entity_poly.pdbx_strand_id
1 'polypeptide(L)'
;MNSYSNFMGRRLVFSISLLVFAATTLIECSKKDIPVEELARARKEIEMAEAQNPTDEAIQELDAAKQALIEGHSQLEEANYEEASAQASAARVAAIQSRLTSSPRYGVELQDKSSEELAKAEEAFAETLARDDYESAQALHQEGSAALADAEQIQVSAENRAAPLSENSPAQAQLAKYQEAFTKFNGATEASQRARSVALSQKDDLVE
;
A
#
# COMPACT_ATOMS: atom_id res chain seq x y z
N MET A 1 29.39 88.44 -25.66
CA MET A 1 28.92 87.60 -24.51
C MET A 1 27.49 87.22 -24.85
N ASN A 2 27.07 86.00 -25.21
CA ASN A 2 27.57 84.62 -25.12
C ASN A 2 27.26 83.94 -26.49
N SER A 3 28.17 83.25 -27.18
CA SER A 3 28.73 81.90 -26.95
C SER A 3 27.73 80.74 -27.06
N TYR A 4 27.91 79.96 -28.15
CA TYR A 4 27.73 78.50 -28.35
C TYR A 4 26.34 77.87 -28.15
N SER A 5 25.91 76.77 -28.78
CA SER A 5 26.14 76.04 -30.04
C SER A 5 25.32 74.73 -29.88
N ASN A 6 24.68 74.24 -30.95
CA ASN A 6 24.37 72.83 -31.25
C ASN A 6 23.96 71.86 -30.11
N PHE A 7 22.80 71.18 -30.25
CA PHE A 7 22.80 69.71 -30.31
C PHE A 7 21.47 69.15 -30.84
N MET A 8 21.54 68.48 -31.99
CA MET A 8 20.56 67.50 -32.46
C MET A 8 20.33 66.42 -31.40
N GLY A 9 19.10 65.91 -31.30
CA GLY A 9 18.87 64.55 -30.79
C GLY A 9 17.87 64.49 -29.65
N ARG A 10 16.60 64.26 -30.00
CA ARG A 10 15.66 63.49 -29.17
C ARG A 10 14.51 62.99 -30.02
N ARG A 11 14.88 62.11 -30.96
CA ARG A 11 13.96 61.10 -31.47
C ARG A 11 13.60 60.15 -30.31
N LEU A 12 12.37 59.64 -30.34
CA LEU A 12 12.04 58.28 -29.87
C LEU A 12 12.10 58.00 -28.36
N VAL A 13 11.45 58.81 -27.51
CA VAL A 13 11.25 58.39 -26.10
C VAL A 13 9.91 58.91 -25.53
N PHE A 14 8.76 58.60 -26.14
CA PHE A 14 7.47 58.94 -25.50
C PHE A 14 6.29 58.01 -25.85
N SER A 15 6.53 56.79 -26.33
CA SER A 15 5.43 55.89 -26.75
C SER A 15 5.56 54.42 -26.31
N ILE A 16 6.39 54.10 -25.31
CA ILE A 16 6.60 52.71 -24.85
C ILE A 16 6.05 52.46 -23.43
N SER A 17 5.52 53.49 -22.75
CA SER A 17 5.13 53.37 -21.33
C SER A 17 3.69 52.90 -21.07
N LEU A 18 2.88 52.60 -22.10
CA LEU A 18 1.45 52.25 -21.91
C LEU A 18 1.06 50.81 -22.30
N LEU A 19 2.00 49.98 -22.75
CA LEU A 19 1.71 48.62 -23.27
C LEU A 19 2.34 47.48 -22.45
N VAL A 20 2.95 47.77 -21.31
CA VAL A 20 3.61 46.76 -20.45
C VAL A 20 2.77 46.39 -19.23
N PHE A 21 1.76 47.18 -18.86
CA PHE A 21 0.99 46.95 -17.62
C PHE A 21 -0.25 46.04 -17.77
N ALA A 22 -0.61 45.65 -18.99
CA ALA A 22 -1.82 44.87 -19.26
C ALA A 22 -1.53 43.38 -19.58
N ALA A 23 -0.28 42.93 -19.47
CA ALA A 23 0.14 41.57 -19.85
C ALA A 23 0.52 40.67 -18.66
N THR A 24 0.32 41.10 -17.41
CA THR A 24 0.74 40.33 -16.21
C THR A 24 -0.41 39.77 -15.37
N THR A 25 -1.67 39.88 -15.81
CA THR A 25 -2.83 39.39 -15.02
C THR A 25 -3.60 38.25 -15.69
N LEU A 26 -3.04 37.63 -16.73
CA LEU A 26 -3.63 36.46 -17.37
C LEU A 26 -2.66 35.28 -17.29
N ILE A 27 -3.13 34.21 -16.65
CA ILE A 27 -2.57 32.85 -16.59
C ILE A 27 -1.61 32.60 -15.41
N GLU A 28 -2.16 32.65 -14.19
CA GLU A 28 -1.86 31.64 -13.17
C GLU A 28 -3.12 30.81 -12.92
N CYS A 29 -3.65 30.17 -13.98
CA CYS A 29 -4.31 28.88 -13.80
C CYS A 29 -3.20 27.84 -13.66
N SER A 30 -2.43 27.89 -12.57
CA SER A 30 -1.69 26.71 -12.15
C SER A 30 -2.74 25.66 -11.85
N LYS A 31 -2.79 24.60 -12.68
CA LYS A 31 -3.40 23.34 -12.26
C LYS A 31 -2.61 22.92 -11.03
N LYS A 32 -3.08 23.34 -9.86
CA LYS A 32 -2.56 22.87 -8.60
C LYS A 32 -3.15 21.47 -8.50
N ASP A 33 -2.36 20.49 -8.92
CA ASP A 33 -2.82 19.12 -9.13
C ASP A 33 -3.32 18.57 -7.79
N ILE A 34 -4.60 18.20 -7.75
CA ILE A 34 -5.23 17.59 -6.58
C ILE A 34 -4.50 16.24 -6.35
N PRO A 35 -4.03 15.94 -5.11
CA PRO A 35 -3.20 14.77 -4.81
C PRO A 35 -4.04 13.47 -4.72
N VAL A 36 -4.80 13.20 -5.77
CA VAL A 36 -5.71 12.05 -5.85
C VAL A 36 -4.94 10.74 -5.76
N GLU A 37 -3.75 10.68 -6.36
CA GLU A 37 -2.93 9.48 -6.38
C GLU A 37 -2.40 9.15 -4.97
N GLU A 38 -1.90 10.15 -4.24
CA GLU A 38 -1.37 9.99 -2.89
C GLU A 38 -2.47 9.53 -1.93
N LEU A 39 -3.64 10.17 -1.99
CA LEU A 39 -4.81 9.81 -1.20
C LEU A 39 -5.29 8.37 -1.50
N ALA A 40 -5.31 7.99 -2.78
CA ALA A 40 -5.70 6.64 -3.19
C ALA A 40 -4.70 5.58 -2.71
N ARG A 41 -3.39 5.87 -2.80
CA ARG A 41 -2.33 4.99 -2.29
C ARG A 41 -2.42 4.83 -0.76
N ALA A 42 -2.66 5.91 -0.03
CA ALA A 42 -2.86 5.87 1.43
C ALA A 42 -4.08 5.03 1.81
N ARG A 43 -5.22 5.24 1.14
CA ARG A 43 -6.44 4.44 1.34
C ARG A 43 -6.18 2.95 1.11
N LYS A 44 -5.47 2.59 0.04
CA LYS A 44 -5.14 1.19 -0.25
C LYS A 44 -4.27 0.55 0.85
N GLU A 45 -3.30 1.29 1.38
CA GLU A 45 -2.48 0.79 2.49
C GLU A 45 -3.30 0.59 3.77
N ILE A 46 -4.24 1.50 4.06
CA ILE A 46 -5.18 1.35 5.19
C ILE A 46 -6.05 0.11 5.02
N GLU A 47 -6.63 -0.12 3.83
CA GLU A 47 -7.43 -1.32 3.56
C GLU A 47 -6.63 -2.61 3.77
N MET A 48 -5.36 -2.63 3.34
CA MET A 48 -4.47 -3.78 3.56
C MET A 48 -4.11 -3.96 5.04
N ALA A 49 -3.95 -2.86 5.80
CA ALA A 49 -3.72 -2.92 7.24
C ALA A 49 -4.97 -3.46 7.99
N GLU A 50 -6.16 -3.00 7.63
CA GLU A 50 -7.43 -3.47 8.20
C GLU A 50 -7.63 -4.98 8.00
N ALA A 51 -7.30 -5.50 6.82
CA ALA A 51 -7.43 -6.92 6.50
C ALA A 51 -6.59 -7.85 7.40
N GLN A 52 -5.54 -7.33 8.05
CA GLN A 52 -4.69 -8.06 8.98
C GLN A 52 -5.25 -8.11 10.41
N ASN A 53 -6.42 -7.50 10.66
CA ASN A 53 -7.08 -7.40 11.96
C ASN A 53 -6.10 -6.98 13.09
N PRO A 54 -5.50 -5.79 13.02
CA PRO A 54 -4.42 -5.39 13.92
C PRO A 54 -4.91 -5.27 15.38
N THR A 55 -4.01 -5.53 16.31
CA THR A 55 -4.23 -5.40 17.76
C THR A 55 -3.15 -4.51 18.39
N ASP A 56 -3.38 -4.08 19.63
CA ASP A 56 -2.39 -3.40 20.47
C ASP A 56 -1.74 -2.14 19.85
N GLU A 57 -0.45 -2.17 19.56
CA GLU A 57 0.26 -1.05 18.93
C GLU A 57 -0.14 -0.88 17.45
N ALA A 58 -0.34 -1.99 16.74
CA ALA A 58 -0.69 -1.95 15.32
C ALA A 58 -2.04 -1.27 15.06
N ILE A 59 -3.00 -1.35 16.00
CA ILE A 59 -4.28 -0.64 15.85
C ILE A 59 -4.13 0.86 16.08
N GLN A 60 -3.21 1.29 16.95
CA GLN A 60 -2.91 2.72 17.14
C GLN A 60 -2.27 3.32 15.89
N GLU A 61 -1.36 2.58 15.25
CA GLU A 61 -0.74 2.97 13.97
C GLU A 61 -1.81 3.06 12.85
N LEU A 62 -2.79 2.14 12.83
CA LEU A 62 -3.90 2.19 11.88
C LEU A 62 -4.83 3.38 12.11
N ASP A 63 -5.15 3.68 13.37
CA ASP A 63 -6.01 4.82 13.71
C ASP A 63 -5.32 6.15 13.36
N ALA A 64 -4.02 6.25 13.60
CA ALA A 64 -3.21 7.39 13.16
C ALA A 64 -3.24 7.53 11.62
N ALA A 65 -3.16 6.42 10.88
CA ALA A 65 -3.25 6.44 9.42
C ALA A 65 -4.61 6.96 8.93
N LYS A 66 -5.70 6.47 9.53
CA LYS A 66 -7.07 6.91 9.21
C LYS A 66 -7.27 8.39 9.49
N GLN A 67 -6.81 8.85 10.66
CA GLN A 67 -6.92 10.25 11.06
C GLN A 67 -6.16 11.16 10.10
N ALA A 68 -4.92 10.82 9.74
CA ALA A 68 -4.15 11.58 8.76
C ALA A 68 -4.82 11.60 7.36
N LEU A 69 -5.46 10.50 6.93
CA LEU A 69 -6.20 10.50 5.66
C LEU A 69 -7.44 11.42 5.70
N ILE A 70 -8.16 11.45 6.82
CA ILE A 70 -9.29 12.36 7.04
C ILE A 70 -8.82 13.82 7.00
N GLU A 71 -7.73 14.13 7.67
CA GLU A 71 -7.11 15.46 7.63
C GLU A 71 -6.64 15.81 6.22
N GLY A 72 -6.05 14.88 5.48
CA GLY A 72 -5.71 15.09 4.07
C GLY A 72 -6.92 15.44 3.20
N HIS A 73 -8.07 14.84 3.46
CA HIS A 73 -9.31 15.18 2.76
C HIS A 73 -9.86 16.57 3.13
N SER A 74 -9.78 16.99 4.40
CA SER A 74 -10.27 18.32 4.81
C SER A 74 -9.46 19.46 4.18
N GLN A 75 -8.15 19.25 3.96
CA GLN A 75 -7.28 20.21 3.28
C GLN A 75 -7.67 20.46 1.81
N LEU A 76 -8.43 19.54 1.18
CA LEU A 76 -8.92 19.72 -0.18
C LEU A 76 -9.98 20.82 -0.27
N GLU A 77 -10.82 20.97 0.76
CA GLU A 77 -11.87 22.00 0.83
C GLU A 77 -11.25 23.40 0.90
N GLU A 78 -10.08 23.52 1.53
CA GLU A 78 -9.30 24.75 1.67
C GLU A 78 -8.34 25.00 0.50
N ALA A 79 -8.31 24.11 -0.52
CA ALA A 79 -7.36 24.12 -1.63
C ALA A 79 -5.86 24.08 -1.20
N ASN A 80 -5.60 23.51 -0.02
CA ASN A 80 -4.27 23.28 0.56
C ASN A 80 -3.68 21.95 0.06
N TYR A 81 -3.54 21.80 -1.27
CA TYR A 81 -3.16 20.52 -1.88
C TYR A 81 -1.78 19.97 -1.47
N GLU A 82 -0.82 20.84 -1.13
CA GLU A 82 0.48 20.40 -0.61
C GLU A 82 0.35 19.75 0.76
N GLU A 83 -0.41 20.36 1.67
CA GLU A 83 -0.71 19.79 2.98
C GLU A 83 -1.54 18.50 2.84
N ALA A 84 -2.53 18.48 1.95
CA ALA A 84 -3.30 17.27 1.64
C ALA A 84 -2.39 16.11 1.21
N SER A 85 -1.40 16.40 0.36
CA SER A 85 -0.41 15.42 -0.10
C SER A 85 0.52 14.95 1.02
N ALA A 86 0.94 15.86 1.91
CA ALA A 86 1.77 15.53 3.07
C ALA A 86 1.02 14.61 4.04
N GLN A 87 -0.25 14.92 4.33
CA GLN A 87 -1.12 14.11 5.19
C GLN A 87 -1.41 12.73 4.57
N ALA A 88 -1.64 12.65 3.26
CA ALA A 88 -1.77 11.37 2.57
C ALA A 88 -0.49 10.52 2.70
N SER A 89 0.68 11.15 2.59
CA SER A 89 1.96 10.45 2.77
C SER A 89 2.15 9.96 4.21
N ALA A 90 1.80 10.79 5.21
CA ALA A 90 1.82 10.41 6.61
C ALA A 90 0.87 9.24 6.91
N ALA A 91 -0.36 9.28 6.37
CA ALA A 91 -1.33 8.21 6.46
C ALA A 91 -0.77 6.90 5.89
N ARG A 92 -0.14 6.97 4.72
CA ARG A 92 0.47 5.81 4.06
C ARG A 92 1.60 5.20 4.92
N VAL A 93 2.46 6.03 5.51
CA VAL A 93 3.54 5.58 6.39
C VAL A 93 2.99 4.87 7.62
N ALA A 94 2.01 5.48 8.30
CA ALA A 94 1.39 4.89 9.50
C ALA A 94 0.67 3.56 9.19
N ALA A 95 -0.01 3.46 8.05
CA ALA A 95 -0.63 2.20 7.63
C ALA A 95 0.41 1.09 7.35
N ILE A 96 1.56 1.44 6.75
CA ILE A 96 2.66 0.49 6.56
C ILE A 96 3.25 0.04 7.90
N GLN A 97 3.36 0.94 8.88
CA GLN A 97 3.81 0.59 10.23
C GLN A 97 2.85 -0.42 10.88
N SER A 98 1.54 -0.14 10.83
CA SER A 98 0.50 -1.06 11.31
C SER A 98 0.64 -2.45 10.69
N ARG A 99 0.86 -2.52 9.37
CA ARG A 99 1.10 -3.78 8.65
C ARG A 99 2.38 -4.48 9.12
N LEU A 100 3.50 -3.77 9.24
CA LEU A 100 4.76 -4.36 9.72
C LEU A 100 4.64 -4.92 11.14
N THR A 101 3.86 -4.27 11.98
CA THR A 101 3.63 -4.67 13.37
C THR A 101 2.69 -5.88 13.46
N SER A 102 1.64 -5.95 12.63
CA SER A 102 0.63 -7.02 12.68
C SER A 102 0.94 -8.23 11.79
N SER A 103 1.71 -8.06 10.72
CA SER A 103 2.02 -9.12 9.74
C SER A 103 2.62 -10.41 10.33
N PRO A 104 3.53 -10.39 11.32
CA PRO A 104 4.07 -11.62 11.90
C PRO A 104 2.98 -12.51 12.51
N ARG A 105 2.14 -11.94 13.40
CA ARG A 105 1.02 -12.67 14.02
C ARG A 105 0.04 -13.16 12.96
N TYR A 106 -0.35 -12.29 12.03
CA TYR A 106 -1.29 -12.64 10.98
C TYR A 106 -0.78 -13.77 10.08
N GLY A 107 0.52 -13.79 9.78
CA GLY A 107 1.16 -14.88 9.05
C GLY A 107 1.07 -16.22 9.76
N VAL A 108 1.33 -16.26 11.07
CA VAL A 108 1.17 -17.47 11.89
C VAL A 108 -0.28 -17.94 11.92
N GLU A 109 -1.24 -17.03 12.09
CA GLU A 109 -2.68 -17.39 12.06
C GLU A 109 -3.11 -18.02 10.74
N LEU A 110 -2.62 -17.49 9.62
CA LEU A 110 -2.89 -18.07 8.30
C LEU A 110 -2.18 -19.43 8.12
N GLN A 111 -0.95 -19.56 8.62
CA GLN A 111 -0.23 -20.84 8.63
C GLN A 111 -1.02 -21.89 9.40
N ASP A 112 -1.43 -21.60 10.64
CA ASP A 112 -2.19 -22.50 11.51
C ASP A 112 -3.53 -22.90 10.87
N LYS A 113 -4.27 -21.92 10.33
CA LYS A 113 -5.53 -22.19 9.62
C LYS A 113 -5.33 -23.12 8.43
N SER A 114 -4.29 -22.88 7.62
CA SER A 114 -4.01 -23.72 6.45
C SER A 114 -3.60 -25.15 6.85
N SER A 115 -2.84 -25.30 7.95
CA SER A 115 -2.51 -26.60 8.54
C SER A 115 -3.75 -27.34 9.04
N GLU A 116 -4.67 -26.64 9.71
CA GLU A 116 -5.93 -27.20 10.20
C GLU A 116 -6.80 -27.72 9.05
N GLU A 117 -6.95 -26.95 7.96
CA GLU A 117 -7.71 -27.40 6.80
C GLU A 117 -7.04 -28.55 6.04
N LEU A 118 -5.71 -28.57 5.95
CA LEU A 118 -4.95 -29.71 5.42
C LEU A 118 -5.23 -30.99 6.21
N ALA A 119 -5.20 -30.92 7.54
CA ALA A 119 -5.50 -32.06 8.41
C ALA A 119 -6.95 -32.56 8.19
N LYS A 120 -7.93 -31.65 8.08
CA LYS A 120 -9.32 -32.02 7.77
C LYS A 120 -9.48 -32.68 6.40
N ALA A 121 -8.66 -32.30 5.41
CA ALA A 121 -8.65 -32.94 4.10
C ALA A 121 -8.05 -34.35 4.17
N GLU A 122 -6.97 -34.52 4.92
CA GLU A 122 -6.35 -35.83 5.17
C GLU A 122 -7.31 -36.78 5.90
N GLU A 123 -8.00 -36.32 6.94
CA GLU A 123 -9.04 -37.09 7.65
C GLU A 123 -10.17 -37.56 6.73
N ALA A 124 -10.44 -36.83 5.65
CA ALA A 124 -11.40 -37.19 4.62
C ALA A 124 -10.85 -38.14 3.54
N PHE A 125 -9.61 -38.65 3.71
CA PHE A 125 -8.87 -39.45 2.73
C PHE A 125 -8.61 -38.73 1.40
N ALA A 126 -8.46 -37.40 1.43
CA ALA A 126 -8.23 -36.61 0.23
C ALA A 126 -6.91 -36.92 -0.48
N GLU A 127 -5.90 -37.42 0.24
CA GLU A 127 -4.65 -37.89 -0.38
C GLU A 127 -4.86 -38.96 -1.47
N THR A 128 -5.92 -39.77 -1.33
CA THR A 128 -6.25 -40.83 -2.29
C THR A 128 -7.38 -40.42 -3.23
N LEU A 129 -8.42 -39.80 -2.69
CA LEU A 129 -9.66 -39.51 -3.44
C LEU A 129 -9.62 -38.16 -4.19
N ALA A 130 -8.79 -37.22 -3.74
CA ALA A 130 -8.69 -35.89 -4.31
C ALA A 130 -7.23 -35.42 -4.38
N ARG A 131 -6.35 -36.32 -4.85
CA ARG A 131 -4.89 -36.20 -4.74
C ARG A 131 -4.35 -34.89 -5.29
N ASP A 132 -4.81 -34.46 -6.47
CA ASP A 132 -4.24 -33.26 -7.13
C ASP A 132 -4.49 -31.99 -6.29
N ASP A 133 -5.69 -31.80 -5.74
CA ASP A 133 -5.98 -30.66 -4.85
C ASP A 133 -5.23 -30.80 -3.51
N TYR A 134 -5.11 -32.02 -2.97
CA TYR A 134 -4.39 -32.26 -1.71
C TYR A 134 -2.88 -31.98 -1.84
N GLU A 135 -2.23 -32.48 -2.90
CA GLU A 135 -0.82 -32.21 -3.20
C GLU A 135 -0.60 -30.71 -3.47
N SER A 136 -1.52 -30.05 -4.19
CA SER A 136 -1.45 -28.60 -4.39
C SER A 136 -1.55 -27.83 -3.07
N ALA A 137 -2.42 -28.26 -2.14
CA ALA A 137 -2.55 -27.64 -0.83
C ALA A 137 -1.26 -27.78 -0.01
N GLN A 138 -0.63 -28.97 -0.01
CA GLN A 138 0.64 -29.20 0.67
C GLN A 138 1.77 -28.33 0.10
N ALA A 139 1.89 -28.25 -1.23
CA ALA A 139 2.89 -27.42 -1.88
C ALA A 139 2.72 -25.93 -1.53
N LEU A 140 1.50 -25.41 -1.61
CA LEU A 140 1.20 -24.02 -1.24
C LEU A 140 1.49 -23.75 0.24
N HIS A 141 1.18 -24.68 1.14
CA HIS A 141 1.49 -24.54 2.55
C HIS A 141 3.01 -24.47 2.81
N GLN A 142 3.79 -25.31 2.13
CA GLN A 142 5.25 -25.31 2.23
C GLN A 142 5.87 -24.03 1.67
N GLU A 143 5.40 -23.58 0.49
CA GLU A 143 5.82 -22.32 -0.12
C GLU A 143 5.48 -21.12 0.77
N GLY A 144 4.29 -21.11 1.38
CA GLY A 144 3.88 -20.08 2.33
C GLY A 144 4.77 -20.05 3.58
N SER A 145 5.09 -21.23 4.12
CA SER A 145 6.00 -21.36 5.27
C SER A 145 7.41 -20.86 4.95
N ALA A 146 7.93 -21.16 3.75
CA ALA A 146 9.22 -20.66 3.29
C ALA A 146 9.21 -19.12 3.14
N ALA A 147 8.17 -18.55 2.51
CA ALA A 147 8.03 -17.10 2.35
C ALA A 147 7.87 -16.38 3.70
N LEU A 148 7.19 -16.99 4.68
CA LEU A 148 7.07 -16.45 6.03
C LEU A 148 8.45 -16.41 6.72
N ALA A 149 9.21 -17.49 6.64
CA ALA A 149 10.56 -17.55 7.19
C ALA A 149 11.51 -16.54 6.52
N ASP A 150 11.42 -16.37 5.19
CA ASP A 150 12.16 -15.33 4.46
C ASP A 150 11.81 -13.93 4.97
N ALA A 151 10.52 -13.65 5.23
CA ALA A 151 10.08 -12.36 5.76
C ALA A 151 10.70 -12.06 7.14
N GLU A 152 10.74 -13.06 8.02
CA GLU A 152 11.30 -12.94 9.38
C GLU A 152 12.82 -12.76 9.39
N GLN A 153 13.52 -13.22 8.37
CA GLN A 153 14.96 -13.01 8.21
C GLN A 153 15.31 -11.58 7.77
N ILE A 154 14.37 -10.85 7.17
CA ILE A 154 14.57 -9.45 6.77
C ILE A 154 14.53 -8.56 8.02
N GLN A 155 15.70 -8.16 8.49
CA GLN A 155 15.80 -7.23 9.61
C GLN A 155 15.49 -5.80 9.16
N VAL A 156 14.47 -5.20 9.77
CA VAL A 156 14.11 -3.80 9.54
C VAL A 156 14.44 -2.99 10.78
N SER A 157 15.47 -2.13 10.67
CA SER A 157 15.85 -1.19 11.73
C SER A 157 14.75 -0.16 11.99
N ALA A 158 14.77 0.50 13.15
CA ALA A 158 13.83 1.56 13.49
C ALA A 158 13.84 2.71 12.45
N GLU A 159 15.01 3.07 11.93
CA GLU A 159 15.16 4.07 10.86
C GLU A 159 14.45 3.64 9.57
N ASN A 160 14.63 2.38 9.15
CA ASN A 160 13.98 1.85 7.96
C ASN A 160 12.46 1.67 8.14
N ARG A 161 11.98 1.45 9.37
CA ARG A 161 10.54 1.47 9.70
C ARG A 161 9.96 2.89 9.68
N ALA A 162 10.75 3.92 9.99
CA ALA A 162 10.31 5.32 9.98
C ALA A 162 10.27 5.91 8.56
N ALA A 163 11.06 5.37 7.62
CA ALA A 163 11.08 5.78 6.22
C ALA A 163 10.71 4.63 5.26
N PRO A 164 9.50 4.04 5.37
CA PRO A 164 9.13 2.84 4.60
C PRO A 164 8.90 3.13 3.12
N LEU A 165 8.88 4.40 2.70
CA LEU A 165 8.66 4.81 1.30
C LEU A 165 9.96 5.04 0.52
N SER A 166 11.12 4.82 1.13
CA SER A 166 12.41 4.92 0.47
C SER A 166 12.57 3.88 -0.64
N GLU A 167 13.40 4.22 -1.63
CA GLU A 167 13.78 3.26 -2.67
C GLU A 167 14.50 2.06 -2.03
N ASN A 168 14.15 0.84 -2.46
CA ASN A 168 14.68 -0.41 -1.89
C ASN A 168 14.47 -0.57 -0.37
N SER A 169 13.38 0.00 0.17
CA SER A 169 13.06 -0.09 1.60
C SER A 169 12.99 -1.54 2.09
N PRO A 170 13.79 -1.92 3.11
CA PRO A 170 13.69 -3.24 3.74
C PRO A 170 12.31 -3.51 4.33
N ALA A 171 11.60 -2.47 4.78
CA ALA A 171 10.22 -2.58 5.25
C ALA A 171 9.26 -3.06 4.14
N GLN A 172 9.38 -2.49 2.94
CA GLN A 172 8.57 -2.93 1.80
C GLN A 172 8.97 -4.34 1.35
N ALA A 173 10.26 -4.67 1.34
CA ALA A 173 10.73 -6.02 1.00
C ALA A 173 10.18 -7.06 1.99
N GLN A 174 10.19 -6.76 3.28
CA GLN A 174 9.60 -7.62 4.31
C GLN A 174 8.09 -7.78 4.13
N LEU A 175 7.35 -6.69 3.92
CA LEU A 175 5.90 -6.76 3.65
C LEU A 175 5.55 -7.52 2.38
N ALA A 176 6.39 -7.44 1.34
CA ALA A 176 6.20 -8.22 0.12
C ALA A 176 6.32 -9.73 0.39
N LYS A 177 7.28 -10.15 1.21
CA LYS A 177 7.44 -11.54 1.63
C LYS A 177 6.29 -12.03 2.51
N TYR A 178 5.82 -11.20 3.44
CA TYR A 178 4.60 -11.50 4.18
C TYR A 178 3.39 -11.66 3.26
N GLN A 179 3.20 -10.77 2.28
CA GLN A 179 2.09 -10.86 1.32
C GLN A 179 2.17 -12.13 0.45
N GLU A 180 3.39 -12.54 0.05
CA GLU A 180 3.63 -13.81 -0.63
C GLU A 180 3.15 -14.97 0.26
N ALA A 181 3.60 -15.02 1.51
CA ALA A 181 3.18 -16.04 2.48
C ALA A 181 1.65 -16.09 2.67
N PHE A 182 1.01 -14.93 2.87
CA PHE A 182 -0.45 -14.85 3.07
C PHE A 182 -1.21 -15.40 1.86
N THR A 183 -0.76 -15.07 0.65
CA THR A 183 -1.37 -15.56 -0.59
C THR A 183 -1.27 -17.08 -0.68
N LYS A 184 -0.11 -17.64 -0.32
CA LYS A 184 0.14 -19.09 -0.34
C LYS A 184 -0.68 -19.84 0.71
N PHE A 185 -0.76 -19.34 1.94
CA PHE A 185 -1.58 -19.97 2.98
C PHE A 185 -3.08 -19.91 2.69
N ASN A 186 -3.57 -18.81 2.13
CA ASN A 186 -4.96 -18.72 1.68
C ASN A 186 -5.23 -19.71 0.53
N GLY A 187 -4.33 -19.80 -0.45
CA GLY A 187 -4.42 -20.80 -1.52
C GLY A 187 -4.40 -22.24 -1.00
N ALA A 188 -3.54 -22.54 -0.02
CA ALA A 188 -3.48 -23.84 0.63
C ALA A 188 -4.80 -24.16 1.35
N THR A 189 -5.36 -23.20 2.09
CA THR A 189 -6.66 -23.31 2.76
C THR A 189 -7.77 -23.67 1.76
N GLU A 190 -7.86 -22.94 0.65
CA GLU A 190 -8.86 -23.18 -0.39
C GLU A 190 -8.68 -24.54 -1.08
N ALA A 191 -7.44 -24.93 -1.39
CA ALA A 191 -7.13 -26.23 -2.00
C ALA A 191 -7.47 -27.39 -1.05
N SER A 192 -7.16 -27.29 0.23
CA SER A 192 -7.55 -28.27 1.25
C SER A 192 -9.06 -28.45 1.33
N GLN A 193 -9.80 -27.34 1.31
CA GLN A 193 -11.28 -27.38 1.36
C GLN A 193 -11.87 -28.05 0.12
N ARG A 194 -11.33 -27.78 -1.08
CA ARG A 194 -11.73 -28.48 -2.31
C ARG A 194 -11.38 -29.96 -2.25
N ALA A 195 -10.16 -30.30 -1.86
CA ALA A 195 -9.69 -31.69 -1.73
C ALA A 195 -10.61 -32.49 -0.80
N ARG A 196 -10.92 -31.92 0.38
CA ARG A 196 -11.85 -32.49 1.34
C ARG A 196 -13.25 -32.69 0.74
N SER A 197 -13.80 -31.67 0.07
CA SER A 197 -15.14 -31.75 -0.52
C SER A 197 -15.23 -32.85 -1.58
N VAL A 198 -14.23 -32.96 -2.46
CA VAL A 198 -14.16 -34.00 -3.49
C VAL A 198 -14.04 -35.38 -2.85
N ALA A 199 -13.17 -35.53 -1.86
CA ALA A 199 -12.96 -36.79 -1.16
C ALA A 199 -14.23 -37.30 -0.47
N LEU A 200 -14.95 -36.40 0.22
CA LEU A 200 -16.24 -36.74 0.84
C LEU A 200 -17.28 -37.16 -0.20
N SER A 201 -17.39 -36.45 -1.33
CA SER A 201 -18.34 -36.83 -2.39
C SER A 201 -18.05 -38.21 -3.00
N GLN A 202 -16.78 -38.52 -3.29
CA GLN A 202 -16.40 -39.83 -3.83
C GLN A 202 -16.59 -40.95 -2.80
N LYS A 203 -16.43 -40.65 -1.51
CA LYS A 203 -16.67 -41.61 -0.46
C LYS A 203 -18.15 -41.97 -0.37
N ASP A 204 -19.05 -41.00 -0.51
CA ASP A 204 -20.49 -41.24 -0.49
C ASP A 204 -20.91 -42.11 -1.70
N ASP A 205 -20.36 -41.85 -2.89
CA ASP A 205 -20.60 -42.66 -4.10
C ASP A 205 -20.11 -44.13 -3.97
N LEU A 206 -19.18 -44.43 -3.07
CA LEU A 206 -18.64 -45.78 -2.85
C LEU A 206 -19.46 -46.61 -1.84
N VAL A 207 -20.38 -46.00 -1.10
CA VAL A 207 -21.15 -46.64 -0.03
C VAL A 207 -22.61 -46.93 -0.45
N GLU A 208 -23.07 -46.40 -1.57
CA GLU A 208 -24.35 -46.75 -2.23
C GLU A 208 -24.26 -48.00 -3.13
#